data_AF-A0A6G7XF88-F1
#
_entry.id   AF-A0A6G7XF88-F1
#
_cell.length_a   1.000
_cell.length_b   1.000
_cell.length_c   1.000
_cell.angle_alpha   90.00
_cell.angle_beta   90.00
_cell.angle_gamma   90.00
#
_symmetry.space_group_name_H-M   'P 1'
#
loop_
_entity.id
_entity.type
_entity.pdbx_description
1 polymer ?
#
loop_
_entity_poly.entity_id
_entity_poly.type
_entity_poly.pdbx_seq_one_letter_code
_entity_poly.pdbx_strand_id
1 'polypeptide(L)'
;MTRSPRNFTKRLTQGAIAITLSIAGVLAGSAAYAALVPAVTASGSVTAGNLSVAVTTPPNATMRNSDSSVAMPFTVTNTSATSSTQKAATSVKFSSDNSAFGVGWVWPVANAAACPTNAAIGTGPSVLPWPAGGTVTTSLAPGESQTYCVRSMQTGTVVHASGSMAMNITTAATLSLGNFQASNQSTARITTKAIYPSVIPADNWYRVKPFGQSRCLDVTGGINATSGALVGTYTCHTQETTAYGNQWFSFKQLSQSNKTLAIRPNGPSGTSMQPRGTSVEVRTTAETSAQQWLLQQVNETTYQMVNMETGLCVTAPTAVGQLTLAVCDDLTSQRFTLTKVNVAIPTRVDVEKPDTGSNEPVENTPEAPLVEDSVEANTTEQAGPESTEARIESELSTSDY
;
A
#
# COMPACT_ATOMS: atom_id res chain seq x y z
N MET A 1 33.06 -1.06 45.20
CA MET A 1 33.92 0.01 44.64
C MET A 1 33.04 1.20 44.29
N THR A 2 33.17 2.25 45.08
CA THR A 2 32.44 3.52 45.02
C THR A 2 33.05 4.43 43.96
N ARG A 3 32.23 4.95 43.03
CA ARG A 3 32.43 6.28 42.42
C ARG A 3 31.16 6.75 41.72
N SER A 4 30.48 7.67 42.41
CA SER A 4 29.46 8.58 41.88
C SER A 4 30.12 9.70 41.06
N PRO A 5 29.46 10.18 39.98
CA PRO A 5 29.59 11.58 39.60
C PRO A 5 28.23 12.27 39.50
N ARG A 6 27.98 13.11 40.51
CA ARG A 6 27.51 14.50 40.47
C ARG A 6 26.44 14.90 39.43
N ASN A 7 25.23 15.08 39.95
CA ASN A 7 24.16 15.90 39.40
C ASN A 7 24.63 17.34 39.14
N PHE A 8 24.50 17.81 37.90
CA PHE A 8 24.65 19.23 37.53
C PHE A 8 23.27 19.90 37.56
N THR A 9 22.87 20.36 38.74
CA THR A 9 21.67 21.20 38.91
C THR A 9 22.04 22.64 38.56
N LYS A 10 21.81 23.07 37.31
CA LYS A 10 21.87 24.50 36.95
C LYS A 10 20.60 25.17 37.48
N ARG A 11 20.66 25.69 38.70
CA ARG A 11 19.73 26.72 39.18
C ARG A 11 20.02 28.00 38.39
N LEU A 12 19.06 28.43 37.57
CA LEU A 12 19.03 29.78 37.00
C LEU A 12 18.76 30.76 38.15
N THR A 13 19.83 31.42 38.59
CA THR A 13 19.79 32.62 39.43
C THR A 13 19.02 33.71 38.69
N GLN A 14 17.82 34.04 39.16
CA GLN A 14 17.17 35.31 38.87
C GLN A 14 18.03 36.41 39.52
N GLY A 15 18.85 37.08 38.70
CA GLY A 15 19.56 38.29 39.10
C GLY A 15 18.59 39.45 39.16
N ALA A 16 18.01 39.72 40.33
CA ALA A 16 17.39 41.01 40.61
C ALA A 16 18.51 42.04 40.79
N ILE A 17 18.76 42.86 39.77
CA ILE A 17 19.63 44.03 39.89
C ILE A 17 18.83 45.10 40.64
N ALA A 18 19.04 45.19 41.95
CA ALA A 18 18.55 46.28 42.78
C ALA A 18 19.53 47.46 42.63
N ILE A 19 19.15 48.49 41.88
CA ILE A 19 19.87 49.76 41.82
C ILE A 19 19.42 50.59 43.03
N THR A 20 20.20 50.54 44.11
CA THR A 20 20.03 51.41 45.27
C THR A 20 20.72 52.74 45.00
N LEU A 21 19.96 53.75 44.57
CA LEU A 21 20.43 55.13 44.46
C LEU A 21 20.21 55.84 45.81
N SER A 22 21.24 55.92 46.65
CA SER A 22 21.24 56.74 47.85
C SER A 22 21.79 58.13 47.53
N ILE A 23 20.90 59.11 47.35
CA ILE A 23 21.23 60.53 47.28
C ILE A 23 20.90 61.16 48.64
N ALA A 24 21.93 61.43 49.43
CA ALA A 24 21.88 62.33 50.57
C ALA A 24 22.39 63.70 50.13
N GLY A 25 21.52 64.70 50.15
CA GLY A 25 21.84 66.08 49.79
C GLY A 25 20.81 67.03 50.39
N VAL A 26 21.04 67.41 51.65
CA VAL A 26 20.30 68.46 52.37
C VAL A 26 20.79 69.82 51.88
N LEU A 27 19.91 70.63 51.28
CA LEU A 27 20.05 72.09 51.26
C LEU A 27 18.65 72.71 51.28
N ALA A 28 18.40 73.54 52.30
CA ALA A 28 17.19 74.31 52.48
C ALA A 28 17.13 75.48 51.49
N GLY A 29 16.04 75.58 50.75
CA GLY A 29 15.76 76.70 49.83
C GLY A 29 14.34 76.57 49.26
N SER A 30 13.61 77.67 49.30
CA SER A 30 12.19 77.86 48.95
C SER A 30 11.61 76.99 47.82
N ALA A 31 10.39 76.51 48.05
CA ALA A 31 9.61 75.60 47.22
C ALA A 31 9.52 75.99 45.74
N ALA A 32 10.23 75.24 44.90
CA ALA A 32 9.80 74.94 43.55
C ALA A 32 9.37 73.47 43.54
N TYR A 33 8.08 73.20 43.32
CA TYR A 33 7.57 71.84 43.08
C TYR A 33 8.09 71.37 41.71
N ALA A 34 9.32 70.85 41.69
CA ALA A 34 9.77 70.02 40.57
C ALA A 34 9.13 68.64 40.76
N ALA A 35 8.05 68.39 40.03
CA ALA A 35 7.50 67.05 39.86
C ALA A 35 8.55 66.20 39.14
N LEU A 36 9.44 65.57 39.91
CA LEU A 36 10.31 64.51 39.42
C LEU A 36 9.41 63.32 39.07
N VAL A 37 9.01 63.21 37.81
CA VAL A 37 8.46 61.97 37.26
C VAL A 37 9.66 61.03 37.09
N PRO A 38 9.83 59.97 37.91
CA PRO A 38 10.89 59.00 37.65
C PRO A 38 10.56 58.31 36.32
N ALA A 39 11.31 58.65 35.28
CA ALA A 39 11.25 57.93 34.01
C ALA A 39 11.95 56.58 34.19
N VAL A 40 11.19 55.56 34.61
CA VAL A 40 11.68 54.18 34.62
C VAL A 40 11.74 53.70 33.17
N THR A 41 12.92 53.79 32.56
CA THR A 41 13.15 53.25 31.21
C THR A 41 13.47 51.77 31.35
N ALA A 42 12.47 50.91 31.18
CA ALA A 42 12.70 49.47 31.05
C ALA A 42 13.23 49.19 29.63
N SER A 43 14.55 49.00 29.49
CA SER A 43 15.14 48.53 28.23
C SER A 43 14.99 47.02 28.14
N GLY A 44 14.06 46.54 27.31
CA GLY A 44 13.99 45.15 26.87
C GLY A 44 14.56 45.03 25.45
N SER A 45 15.54 44.15 25.23
CA SER A 45 15.94 43.77 23.89
C SER A 45 15.17 42.53 23.47
N VAL A 46 14.43 42.61 22.37
CA VAL A 46 13.82 41.44 21.73
C VAL A 46 14.79 40.97 20.65
N THR A 47 15.49 39.86 20.90
CA THR A 47 16.22 39.17 19.82
C THR A 47 15.19 38.39 19.02
N ALA A 48 15.04 38.71 17.73
CA ALA A 48 14.22 37.89 16.84
C ALA A 48 14.80 36.47 16.81
N GLY A 49 14.03 35.50 17.30
CA GLY A 49 14.45 34.09 17.24
C GLY A 49 14.55 33.64 15.78
N ASN A 50 15.53 32.79 15.46
CA ASN A 50 15.64 32.20 14.14
C ASN A 50 14.61 31.08 13.99
N LEU A 51 13.61 31.30 13.12
CA LEU A 51 12.66 30.27 12.74
C LEU A 51 13.36 29.24 11.85
N SER A 52 13.26 27.96 12.19
CA SER A 52 13.80 26.88 11.35
C SER A 52 12.99 25.61 11.49
N VAL A 53 12.96 24.84 10.42
CA VAL A 53 12.25 23.55 10.35
C VAL A 53 13.17 22.52 9.71
N ALA A 54 13.13 21.31 10.24
CA ALA A 54 13.83 20.16 9.69
C ALA A 54 12.80 19.09 9.28
N VAL A 55 13.07 18.42 8.17
CA VAL A 55 12.29 17.27 7.68
C VAL A 55 13.26 16.12 7.53
N THR A 56 13.03 15.00 8.21
CA THR A 56 13.83 13.79 7.99
C THR A 56 13.48 13.20 6.63
N THR A 57 14.49 12.70 5.90
CA THR A 57 14.24 12.03 4.63
C THR A 57 13.45 10.74 4.84
N PRO A 58 12.26 10.59 4.21
CA PRO A 58 11.57 9.31 4.22
C PRO A 58 12.44 8.24 3.55
N PRO A 59 12.40 6.97 4.01
CA PRO A 59 13.16 5.92 3.35
C PRO A 59 12.65 5.70 1.93
N ASN A 60 13.55 5.29 1.02
CA ASN A 60 13.14 4.78 -0.28
C ASN A 60 12.35 3.48 -0.09
N ALA A 61 11.38 3.24 -0.98
CA ALA A 61 10.54 2.05 -0.93
C ALA A 61 10.50 1.35 -2.30
N THR A 62 10.31 0.03 -2.27
CA THR A 62 10.07 -0.79 -3.45
C THR A 62 8.75 -1.53 -3.28
N MET A 63 7.86 -1.38 -4.25
CA MET A 63 6.58 -2.05 -4.36
C MET A 63 6.70 -3.22 -5.33
N ARG A 64 6.20 -4.38 -4.94
CA ARG A 64 6.14 -5.60 -5.75
C ARG A 64 4.70 -6.06 -5.95
N ASN A 65 4.48 -7.09 -6.76
CA ASN A 65 3.13 -7.66 -6.95
C ASN A 65 2.46 -8.15 -5.66
N SER A 66 3.23 -8.58 -4.66
CA SER A 66 2.74 -9.02 -3.35
C SER A 66 2.41 -7.86 -2.40
N ASP A 67 2.82 -6.64 -2.74
CA ASP A 67 2.66 -5.48 -1.88
C ASP A 67 1.44 -4.68 -2.31
N SER A 68 0.35 -4.74 -1.54
CA SER A 68 -0.82 -3.90 -1.80
C SER A 68 -0.55 -2.40 -1.59
N SER A 69 0.52 -2.08 -0.86
CA SER A 69 0.94 -0.72 -0.56
C SER A 69 2.41 -0.66 -0.11
N VAL A 70 2.96 0.56 -0.03
CA VAL A 70 4.23 0.85 0.65
C VAL A 70 4.03 1.99 1.64
N ALA A 71 4.69 1.92 2.79
CA ALA A 71 4.63 2.94 3.83
C ALA A 71 6.02 3.54 4.07
N MET A 72 6.07 4.87 4.28
CA MET A 72 7.31 5.62 4.49
C MET A 72 7.11 6.60 5.66
N PRO A 73 7.76 6.38 6.81
CA PRO A 73 7.74 7.33 7.91
C PRO A 73 8.64 8.54 7.62
N PHE A 74 8.25 9.70 8.12
CA PHE A 74 9.13 10.87 8.19
C PHE A 74 8.73 11.77 9.36
N THR A 75 9.65 12.61 9.82
CA THR A 75 9.47 13.50 10.98
C THR A 75 9.70 14.94 10.57
N VAL A 76 8.80 15.82 10.99
CA VAL A 76 8.97 17.27 10.91
C VAL A 76 9.29 17.79 12.30
N THR A 77 10.35 18.59 12.42
CA THR A 77 10.78 19.16 13.69
C THR A 77 10.90 20.67 13.57
N ASN A 78 10.31 21.39 14.51
CA ASN A 78 10.57 22.82 14.67
C ASN A 78 11.93 23.00 15.37
N THR A 79 12.97 23.34 14.61
CA THR A 79 14.34 23.48 15.12
C THR A 79 14.69 24.90 15.56
N SER A 80 13.69 25.77 15.72
CA SER A 80 13.88 27.18 16.04
C SER A 80 14.65 27.37 17.35
N ALA A 81 15.73 28.17 17.30
CA ALA A 81 16.53 28.48 18.47
C ALA A 81 15.90 29.67 19.22
N THR A 82 15.00 29.36 20.17
CA THR A 82 14.29 30.36 20.97
C THR A 82 13.93 29.81 22.35
N SER A 83 13.72 30.69 23.32
CA SER A 83 13.15 30.34 24.64
C SER A 83 11.63 30.38 24.66
N SER A 84 10.98 30.83 23.58
CA SER A 84 9.53 30.83 23.46
C SER A 84 8.98 29.40 23.40
N THR A 85 7.85 29.18 24.06
CA THR A 85 7.07 27.92 23.96
C THR A 85 5.89 28.05 22.99
N GLN A 86 5.74 29.21 22.35
CA GLN A 86 4.65 29.45 21.41
C GLN A 86 4.75 28.50 20.23
N LYS A 87 3.66 27.77 19.96
CA LYS A 87 3.57 26.88 18.81
C LYS A 87 3.49 27.69 17.52
N ALA A 88 4.29 27.33 16.54
CA ALA A 88 4.23 27.87 15.19
C ALA A 88 3.38 26.96 14.30
N ALA A 89 2.59 27.56 13.41
CA ALA A 89 1.77 26.81 12.48
C ALA A 89 2.70 26.11 11.48
N THR A 90 2.51 24.81 11.29
CA THR A 90 3.33 23.98 10.42
C THR A 90 2.44 23.42 9.33
N SER A 91 2.80 23.65 8.07
CA SER A 91 2.14 23.10 6.90
C SER A 91 3.11 22.16 6.20
N VAL A 92 2.68 20.92 5.92
CA VAL A 92 3.49 19.92 5.23
C VAL A 92 2.79 19.57 3.93
N LYS A 93 3.39 19.99 2.82
CA LYS A 93 2.92 19.75 1.46
C LYS A 93 3.60 18.52 0.88
N PHE A 94 2.81 17.68 0.22
CA PHE A 94 3.26 16.52 -0.55
C PHE A 94 3.03 16.77 -2.02
N SER A 95 3.93 16.25 -2.86
CA SER A 95 3.75 16.17 -4.29
C SER A 95 4.58 15.03 -4.85
N SER A 96 4.28 14.59 -6.06
CA SER A 96 5.13 13.65 -6.81
C SER A 96 5.37 14.11 -8.25
N ASP A 97 6.34 13.48 -8.91
CA ASP A 97 6.67 13.75 -10.31
C ASP A 97 5.85 12.92 -11.32
N ASN A 98 5.01 11.98 -10.85
CA ASN A 98 4.08 11.23 -11.69
C ASN A 98 2.89 10.65 -10.89
N SER A 99 1.88 10.15 -11.62
CA SER A 99 0.64 9.59 -11.07
C SER A 99 0.60 8.06 -11.11
N ALA A 100 1.74 7.39 -11.28
CA ALA A 100 1.77 5.95 -11.59
C ALA A 100 1.31 5.08 -10.41
N PHE A 101 1.47 5.59 -9.20
CA PHE A 101 0.93 5.05 -7.96
C PHE A 101 -0.30 5.89 -7.67
N GLY A 102 -1.52 5.34 -7.73
CA GLY A 102 -2.72 6.19 -7.87
C GLY A 102 -3.02 7.07 -6.64
N VAL A 103 -3.55 6.52 -5.56
CA VAL A 103 -3.89 7.30 -4.35
C VAL A 103 -2.94 6.98 -3.21
N GLY A 104 -2.54 8.01 -2.46
CA GLY A 104 -1.84 7.88 -1.19
C GLY A 104 -2.65 8.39 0.00
N TRP A 105 -2.15 8.12 1.20
CA TRP A 105 -2.68 8.61 2.47
C TRP A 105 -1.53 9.09 3.33
N VAL A 106 -1.80 10.08 4.18
CA VAL A 106 -0.88 10.49 5.24
C VAL A 106 -1.62 10.72 6.54
N TRP A 107 -1.05 10.26 7.63
CA TRP A 107 -1.61 10.46 8.98
C TRP A 107 -0.47 10.58 10.01
N PRO A 108 -0.69 11.28 11.13
CA PRO A 108 0.28 11.36 12.20
C PRO A 108 0.45 9.99 12.90
N VAL A 109 1.68 9.68 13.30
CA VAL A 109 2.03 8.47 14.08
C VAL A 109 2.93 8.84 15.25
N ALA A 110 2.96 7.99 16.29
CA ALA A 110 3.76 8.25 17.50
C ALA A 110 5.27 8.26 17.23
N ASN A 111 5.74 7.41 16.31
CA ASN A 111 7.14 7.28 15.91
C ASN A 111 7.24 6.52 14.57
N ALA A 112 8.45 6.43 14.00
CA ALA A 112 8.67 5.77 12.72
C ALA A 112 8.32 4.27 12.72
N ALA A 113 8.49 3.57 13.85
CA ALA A 113 8.15 2.16 13.97
C ALA A 113 6.64 1.88 13.95
N ALA A 114 5.81 2.90 14.19
CA ALA A 114 4.35 2.84 14.03
C ALA A 114 3.87 3.02 12.58
N CYS A 115 4.79 3.05 11.60
CA CYS A 115 4.50 3.13 10.17
C CYS A 115 4.98 1.89 9.37
N PRO A 116 4.65 0.64 9.77
CA PRO A 116 4.90 -0.51 8.90
C PRO A 116 3.96 -0.50 7.68
N THR A 117 4.31 -1.25 6.64
CA THR A 117 3.53 -1.37 5.40
C THR A 117 2.06 -1.73 5.66
N ASN A 118 1.78 -2.57 6.65
CA ASN A 118 0.44 -3.03 7.04
C ASN A 118 -0.20 -2.23 8.20
N ALA A 119 0.36 -1.09 8.61
CA ALA A 119 -0.23 -0.27 9.67
C ALA A 119 -1.71 0.06 9.38
N ALA A 120 -2.58 0.08 10.37
CA ALA A 120 -3.90 0.67 10.16
C ALA A 120 -3.74 2.15 9.81
N ILE A 121 -4.57 2.66 8.88
CA ILE A 121 -4.64 4.10 8.62
C ILE A 121 -5.23 4.72 9.90
N GLY A 122 -4.47 5.61 10.55
CA GLY A 122 -4.87 6.24 11.80
C GLY A 122 -6.00 7.25 11.62
N THR A 123 -6.43 7.85 12.74
CA THR A 123 -7.44 8.92 12.74
C THR A 123 -6.92 10.20 12.06
N GLY A 124 -7.81 10.93 11.40
CA GLY A 124 -7.48 12.16 10.68
C GLY A 124 -6.56 11.97 9.46
N PRO A 125 -6.74 10.92 8.63
CA PRO A 125 -5.90 10.76 7.45
C PRO A 125 -6.24 11.83 6.41
N SER A 126 -5.23 12.30 5.70
CA SER A 126 -5.40 13.11 4.49
C SER A 126 -5.11 12.26 3.26
N VAL A 127 -6.00 12.34 2.28
CA VAL A 127 -5.83 11.67 0.98
C VAL A 127 -4.85 12.47 0.13
N LEU A 128 -3.95 11.77 -0.54
CA LEU A 128 -2.92 12.31 -1.43
C LEU A 128 -3.19 11.82 -2.86
N PRO A 129 -3.97 12.54 -3.68
CA PRO A 129 -4.09 12.23 -5.10
C PRO A 129 -2.77 12.50 -5.82
N TRP A 130 -2.10 11.48 -6.37
CA TRP A 130 -0.87 11.71 -7.14
C TRP A 130 -1.21 12.18 -8.57
N PRO A 131 -0.47 13.16 -9.13
CA PRO A 131 0.77 13.75 -8.60
C PRO A 131 0.57 15.01 -7.75
N ALA A 132 -0.66 15.54 -7.70
CA ALA A 132 -0.99 16.80 -7.04
C ALA A 132 -0.63 16.80 -5.54
N GLY A 133 -0.69 15.63 -4.91
CA GLY A 133 -0.44 15.40 -3.50
C GLY A 133 -1.48 16.09 -2.62
N GLY A 134 -1.05 16.64 -1.49
CA GLY A 134 -1.94 17.20 -0.48
C GLY A 134 -1.18 18.03 0.55
N THR A 135 -1.90 18.59 1.52
CA THR A 135 -1.29 19.35 2.61
C THR A 135 -1.88 18.90 3.94
N VAL A 136 -1.01 18.65 4.92
CA VAL A 136 -1.41 18.45 6.33
C VAL A 136 -0.91 19.62 7.16
N THR A 137 -1.68 20.01 8.16
CA THR A 137 -1.32 21.09 9.07
C THR A 137 -1.21 20.57 10.49
N THR A 138 -0.29 21.16 11.27
CA THR A 138 -0.12 20.93 12.71
C THR A 138 0.48 22.19 13.34
N SER A 139 0.66 22.19 14.66
CA SER A 139 1.30 23.28 15.39
C SER A 139 2.41 22.73 16.27
N LEU A 140 3.65 23.18 16.05
CA LEU A 140 4.83 22.68 16.74
C LEU A 140 5.48 23.78 17.58
N ALA A 141 5.67 23.53 18.87
CA ALA A 141 6.55 24.35 19.70
C ALA A 141 8.02 24.16 19.28
N PRO A 142 8.92 25.11 19.60
CA PRO A 142 10.35 24.93 19.40
C PRO A 142 10.86 23.66 20.10
N GLY A 143 11.57 22.81 19.34
CA GLY A 143 12.04 21.49 19.78
C GLY A 143 11.01 20.36 19.67
N GLU A 144 9.74 20.66 19.35
CA GLU A 144 8.70 19.65 19.15
C GLU A 144 8.80 19.02 17.75
N SER A 145 8.50 17.73 17.68
CA SER A 145 8.50 16.94 16.45
C SER A 145 7.16 16.25 16.26
N GLN A 146 6.71 16.13 15.00
CA GLN A 146 5.60 15.27 14.61
C GLN A 146 6.09 14.25 13.56
N THR A 147 5.86 12.97 13.83
CA THR A 147 6.08 11.91 12.85
C THR A 147 4.81 11.66 12.06
N TYR A 148 4.94 11.46 10.76
CA TYR A 148 3.86 11.10 9.86
C TYR A 148 4.20 9.79 9.15
N CYS A 149 3.15 9.04 8.81
CA CYS A 149 3.23 7.88 7.94
C CYS A 149 2.60 8.23 6.60
N VAL A 150 3.37 8.15 5.51
CA VAL A 150 2.83 8.23 4.15
C VAL A 150 2.67 6.83 3.61
N ARG A 151 1.48 6.49 3.11
CA ARG A 151 1.22 5.24 2.38
C ARG A 151 0.88 5.55 0.95
N SER A 152 1.46 4.82 0.01
CA SER A 152 1.02 4.80 -1.39
C SER A 152 0.52 3.41 -1.75
N MET A 153 -0.65 3.32 -2.37
CA MET A 153 -1.27 2.04 -2.72
C MET A 153 -0.91 1.61 -4.14
N GLN A 154 -0.90 0.30 -4.35
CA GLN A 154 -0.77 -0.31 -5.67
C GLN A 154 -2.10 -0.21 -6.43
N THR A 155 -2.49 0.99 -6.87
CA THR A 155 -3.69 1.18 -7.71
C THR A 155 -3.31 1.34 -9.18
N GLY A 156 -4.21 0.89 -10.07
CA GLY A 156 -3.96 0.54 -11.47
C GLY A 156 -3.36 1.63 -12.37
N THR A 157 -2.02 1.74 -12.35
CA THR A 157 -1.15 1.99 -13.52
C THR A 157 0.31 1.57 -13.23
N VAL A 158 0.57 0.79 -12.17
CA VAL A 158 1.93 0.44 -11.71
C VAL A 158 2.69 -0.54 -12.63
N VAL A 159 2.08 -0.94 -13.75
CA VAL A 159 2.65 -1.87 -14.73
C VAL A 159 3.52 -1.11 -15.73
N HIS A 160 4.69 -1.66 -16.06
CA HIS A 160 5.56 -1.07 -17.08
C HIS A 160 6.32 -2.14 -17.85
N ALA A 161 6.65 -1.88 -19.12
CA ALA A 161 7.31 -2.85 -19.99
C ALA A 161 8.67 -3.31 -19.45
N SER A 162 9.40 -2.45 -18.72
CA SER A 162 10.66 -2.83 -18.06
C SER A 162 10.46 -3.59 -16.73
N GLY A 163 9.23 -3.71 -16.24
CA GLY A 163 8.92 -4.27 -14.91
C GLY A 163 9.24 -3.33 -13.75
N SER A 164 9.73 -2.11 -14.02
CA SER A 164 10.08 -1.13 -13.00
C SER A 164 9.69 0.27 -13.43
N MET A 165 9.11 1.01 -12.49
CA MET A 165 8.88 2.45 -12.56
C MET A 165 9.40 3.09 -11.29
N ALA A 166 9.52 4.40 -11.30
CA ALA A 166 9.82 5.14 -10.09
C ALA A 166 9.00 6.41 -10.02
N MET A 167 8.76 6.87 -8.79
CA MET A 167 8.14 8.14 -8.46
C MET A 167 8.93 8.77 -7.34
N ASN A 168 9.28 10.04 -7.50
CA ASN A 168 9.87 10.83 -6.42
C ASN A 168 8.75 11.54 -5.68
N ILE A 169 8.65 11.32 -4.36
CA ILE A 169 7.74 12.04 -3.48
C ILE A 169 8.54 13.13 -2.78
N THR A 170 8.07 14.36 -2.91
CA THR A 170 8.62 15.51 -2.21
C THR A 170 7.73 15.86 -1.03
N THR A 171 8.35 16.03 0.12
CA THR A 171 7.72 16.48 1.36
C THR A 171 8.35 17.82 1.74
N ALA A 172 7.57 18.89 1.63
CA ALA A 172 8.00 20.25 1.96
C ALA A 172 7.25 20.73 3.21
N ALA A 173 7.98 21.03 4.28
CA ALA A 173 7.43 21.62 5.48
C ALA A 173 7.69 23.13 5.50
N THR A 174 6.65 23.91 5.80
CA THR A 174 6.72 25.34 6.06
C THR A 174 6.24 25.60 7.47
N LEU A 175 7.09 26.22 8.27
CA LEU A 175 6.78 26.71 9.60
C LEU A 175 6.50 28.21 9.52
N SER A 176 5.43 28.69 10.13
CA SER A 176 5.06 30.11 10.16
C SER A 176 4.70 30.59 11.56
N LEU A 177 5.20 31.78 11.90
CA LEU A 177 4.88 32.50 13.14
C LEU A 177 4.68 33.99 12.81
N GLY A 178 3.42 34.40 12.67
CA GLY A 178 3.09 35.72 12.11
C GLY A 178 3.60 35.83 10.66
N ASN A 179 4.43 36.84 10.39
CA ASN A 179 5.01 37.08 9.06
C ASN A 179 6.34 36.32 8.83
N PHE A 180 6.89 35.66 9.85
CA PHE A 180 8.11 34.88 9.71
C PHE A 180 7.79 33.50 9.16
N GLN A 181 8.58 33.04 8.19
CA GLN A 181 8.46 31.71 7.62
C GLN A 181 9.83 31.07 7.45
N ALA A 182 9.88 29.76 7.67
CA ALA A 182 11.02 28.92 7.35
C ALA A 182 10.50 27.66 6.65
N SER A 183 11.20 27.23 5.61
CA SER A 183 10.84 26.02 4.88
C SER A 183 12.02 25.09 4.74
N ASN A 184 11.71 23.80 4.65
CA ASN A 184 12.67 22.75 4.37
C ASN A 184 11.95 21.63 3.60
N GLN A 185 12.69 20.90 2.79
CA GLN A 185 12.10 19.83 1.98
C GLN A 185 13.01 18.62 1.94
N SER A 186 12.40 17.46 1.77
CA SER A 186 13.09 16.22 1.47
C SER A 186 12.36 15.45 0.39
N THR A 187 13.11 14.64 -0.35
CA THR A 187 12.57 13.76 -1.39
C THR A 187 12.88 12.31 -1.04
N ALA A 188 11.92 11.42 -1.29
CA ALA A 188 12.09 9.97 -1.23
C ALA A 188 11.61 9.34 -2.54
N ARG A 189 12.11 8.14 -2.85
CA ARG A 189 11.77 7.44 -4.10
C ARG A 189 10.98 6.19 -3.81
N ILE A 190 9.80 6.07 -4.42
CA ILE A 190 9.08 4.79 -4.56
C ILE A 190 9.48 4.20 -5.90
N THR A 191 9.79 2.90 -5.92
CA THR A 191 10.06 2.13 -7.13
C THR A 191 9.11 0.94 -7.21
N THR A 192 8.78 0.48 -8.41
CA THR A 192 8.21 -0.87 -8.59
C THR A 192 9.31 -1.84 -9.00
N LYS A 193 9.11 -3.12 -8.71
CA LYS A 193 9.99 -4.19 -9.16
C LYS A 193 9.20 -5.40 -9.63
N ALA A 194 9.55 -5.89 -10.83
CA ALA A 194 8.96 -7.04 -11.50
C ALA A 194 7.42 -6.96 -11.63
N ILE A 195 6.88 -5.78 -11.99
CA ILE A 195 5.45 -5.60 -12.27
C ILE A 195 5.29 -5.27 -13.76
N TYR A 196 4.95 -6.28 -14.57
CA TYR A 196 4.83 -6.12 -16.03
C TYR A 196 3.37 -6.09 -16.51
N PRO A 197 3.10 -5.61 -17.74
CA PRO A 197 1.77 -5.63 -18.32
C PRO A 197 1.20 -7.05 -18.38
N SER A 198 -0.05 -7.21 -17.95
CA SER A 198 -0.75 -8.51 -18.06
C SER A 198 -1.31 -8.72 -19.45
N VAL A 199 -1.20 -9.96 -19.94
CA VAL A 199 -1.66 -10.42 -21.25
C VAL A 199 -2.48 -11.70 -21.11
N ILE A 200 -3.32 -11.96 -22.11
CA ILE A 200 -4.10 -13.18 -22.23
C ILE A 200 -3.69 -13.83 -23.56
N PRO A 201 -2.97 -14.97 -23.53
CA PRO A 201 -2.65 -15.70 -24.73
C PRO A 201 -3.94 -16.16 -25.44
N ALA A 202 -3.87 -16.39 -26.75
CA ALA A 202 -4.98 -16.99 -27.47
C ALA A 202 -5.35 -18.35 -26.86
N ASP A 203 -6.63 -18.68 -26.78
CA ASP A 203 -7.09 -19.94 -26.19
C ASP A 203 -6.56 -21.14 -26.99
N ASN A 204 -5.53 -21.80 -26.46
CA ASN A 204 -4.82 -22.92 -27.05
C ASN A 204 -4.13 -23.74 -25.94
N TRP A 205 -3.64 -24.92 -26.31
CA TRP A 205 -2.71 -25.67 -25.49
C TRP A 205 -1.28 -25.16 -25.68
N TYR A 206 -0.58 -24.93 -24.58
CA TYR A 206 0.80 -24.48 -24.55
C TYR A 206 1.67 -25.44 -23.76
N ARG A 207 2.86 -25.68 -24.29
CA ARG A 207 3.98 -26.21 -23.53
C ARG A 207 4.67 -25.03 -22.86
N VAL A 208 4.70 -25.02 -21.53
CA VAL A 208 5.31 -23.95 -20.73
C VAL A 208 6.69 -24.40 -20.30
N LYS A 209 7.72 -23.61 -20.60
CA LYS A 209 9.12 -23.92 -20.22
C LYS A 209 9.67 -22.81 -19.34
N PRO A 210 10.37 -23.12 -18.23
CA PRO A 210 11.18 -22.14 -17.54
C PRO A 210 12.24 -21.57 -18.49
N PHE A 211 12.46 -20.26 -18.42
CA PHE A 211 13.38 -19.55 -19.30
C PHE A 211 14.80 -20.10 -19.17
N GLY A 212 15.45 -20.38 -20.30
CA GLY A 212 16.80 -20.95 -20.34
C GLY A 212 16.89 -22.43 -19.93
N GLN A 213 15.77 -23.13 -19.75
CA GLN A 213 15.76 -24.57 -19.44
C GLN A 213 15.18 -25.41 -20.58
N SER A 214 15.62 -26.67 -20.66
CA SER A 214 15.10 -27.68 -21.59
C SER A 214 13.91 -28.49 -21.04
N ARG A 215 13.38 -28.08 -19.88
CA ARG A 215 12.30 -28.76 -19.16
C ARG A 215 10.97 -28.05 -19.34
N CYS A 216 9.89 -28.78 -19.11
CA CYS A 216 8.53 -28.32 -19.26
C CYS A 216 7.80 -28.41 -17.93
N LEU A 217 6.82 -27.54 -17.72
CA LEU A 217 5.87 -27.72 -16.64
C LEU A 217 5.17 -29.07 -16.82
N ASP A 218 4.96 -29.76 -15.70
CA ASP A 218 4.47 -31.13 -15.66
C ASP A 218 3.59 -31.33 -14.43
N VAL A 219 2.41 -31.91 -14.62
CA VAL A 219 1.59 -32.39 -13.51
C VAL A 219 2.07 -33.78 -13.08
N THR A 220 2.54 -33.86 -11.84
CA THR A 220 3.08 -35.09 -11.26
C THR A 220 2.01 -36.19 -11.25
N GLY A 221 2.36 -37.39 -11.74
CA GLY A 221 1.42 -38.49 -11.90
C GLY A 221 0.75 -38.55 -13.28
N GLY A 222 1.05 -37.60 -14.17
CA GLY A 222 0.62 -37.65 -15.56
C GLY A 222 -0.86 -37.29 -15.75
N ILE A 223 -1.44 -37.73 -16.85
CA ILE A 223 -2.83 -37.40 -17.22
C ILE A 223 -3.87 -37.99 -16.26
N ASN A 224 -3.50 -39.03 -15.51
CA ASN A 224 -4.34 -39.72 -14.53
C ASN A 224 -4.14 -39.18 -13.10
N ALA A 225 -3.39 -38.09 -12.94
CA ALA A 225 -3.22 -37.45 -11.65
C ALA A 225 -4.58 -37.01 -11.06
N THR A 226 -4.66 -36.84 -9.76
CA THR A 226 -5.88 -36.38 -9.08
C THR A 226 -5.74 -34.93 -8.62
N SER A 227 -6.86 -34.31 -8.24
CA SER A 227 -6.85 -33.05 -7.49
C SER A 227 -5.90 -33.17 -6.29
N GLY A 228 -5.02 -32.18 -6.11
CA GLY A 228 -3.92 -32.18 -5.14
C GLY A 228 -2.56 -32.63 -5.70
N ALA A 229 -2.49 -33.04 -6.97
CA ALA A 229 -1.22 -33.39 -7.60
C ALA A 229 -0.34 -32.15 -7.81
N LEU A 230 0.96 -32.28 -7.53
CA LEU A 230 1.91 -31.19 -7.60
C LEU A 230 2.28 -30.86 -9.04
N VAL A 231 2.50 -29.57 -9.30
CA VAL A 231 3.06 -29.10 -10.57
C VAL A 231 4.56 -28.88 -10.39
N GLY A 232 5.35 -29.46 -11.29
CA GLY A 232 6.80 -29.38 -11.30
C GLY A 232 7.36 -29.12 -12.69
N THR A 233 8.66 -29.34 -12.83
CA THR A 233 9.36 -29.37 -14.10
C THR A 233 9.80 -30.81 -14.39
N TYR A 234 9.64 -31.24 -15.64
CA TYR A 234 10.11 -32.55 -16.10
C TYR A 234 10.70 -32.44 -17.52
N THR A 235 11.34 -33.51 -18.00
CA THR A 235 11.80 -33.59 -19.38
C THR A 235 10.62 -33.38 -20.32
N CYS A 236 10.74 -32.43 -21.25
CA CYS A 236 9.68 -32.14 -22.21
C CYS A 236 9.39 -33.35 -23.11
N HIS A 237 8.13 -33.77 -23.18
CA HIS A 237 7.71 -34.75 -24.17
C HIS A 237 7.78 -34.15 -25.58
N THR A 238 8.38 -34.88 -26.52
CA THR A 238 8.47 -34.46 -27.93
C THR A 238 7.22 -34.82 -28.73
N GLN A 239 6.49 -35.85 -28.28
CA GLN A 239 5.28 -36.35 -28.90
C GLN A 239 4.06 -35.51 -28.48
N GLU A 240 3.21 -35.14 -29.45
CA GLU A 240 1.98 -34.38 -29.22
C GLU A 240 0.75 -35.31 -29.13
N THR A 241 0.85 -36.36 -28.31
CA THR A 241 -0.25 -37.31 -28.06
C THR A 241 -0.92 -37.04 -26.72
N THR A 242 -2.23 -37.25 -26.62
CA THR A 242 -3.00 -36.98 -25.38
C THR A 242 -2.45 -37.68 -24.14
N ALA A 243 -1.72 -38.78 -24.29
CA ALA A 243 -0.99 -39.46 -23.21
C ALA A 243 0.02 -38.56 -22.45
N TYR A 244 0.50 -37.49 -23.08
CA TYR A 244 1.44 -36.50 -22.50
C TYR A 244 0.78 -35.15 -22.24
N GLY A 245 -0.55 -35.12 -22.17
CA GLY A 245 -1.34 -33.91 -21.91
C GLY A 245 -1.05 -33.27 -20.54
N ASN A 246 -0.36 -33.95 -19.63
CA ASN A 246 0.05 -33.42 -18.34
C ASN A 246 1.13 -32.32 -18.43
N GLN A 247 1.72 -32.10 -19.61
CA GLN A 247 2.65 -30.98 -19.88
C GLN A 247 2.04 -29.87 -20.75
N TRP A 248 0.73 -29.92 -21.00
CA TRP A 248 0.03 -28.93 -21.82
C TRP A 248 -0.91 -28.13 -20.94
N PHE A 249 -0.80 -26.80 -21.02
CA PHE A 249 -1.57 -25.88 -20.20
C PHE A 249 -2.31 -24.90 -21.09
N SER A 250 -3.58 -24.63 -20.78
CA SER A 250 -4.36 -23.55 -21.35
C SER A 250 -4.46 -22.39 -20.36
N PHE A 251 -4.56 -21.18 -20.90
CA PHE A 251 -4.64 -19.93 -20.14
C PHE A 251 -6.03 -19.33 -20.35
N LYS A 252 -7.01 -19.85 -19.61
CA LYS A 252 -8.41 -19.50 -19.82
C LYS A 252 -8.76 -18.22 -19.08
N GLN A 253 -9.20 -17.21 -19.80
CA GLN A 253 -9.69 -15.97 -19.20
C GLN A 253 -10.89 -16.23 -18.28
N LEU A 254 -10.86 -15.66 -17.07
CA LEU A 254 -11.94 -15.74 -16.08
C LEU A 254 -12.77 -14.46 -16.03
N SER A 255 -12.14 -13.30 -16.22
CA SER A 255 -12.81 -12.00 -16.25
C SER A 255 -12.28 -11.11 -17.38
N GLN A 256 -13.19 -10.42 -18.05
CA GLN A 256 -12.85 -9.43 -19.08
C GLN A 256 -12.24 -8.16 -18.50
N SER A 257 -12.66 -7.72 -17.30
CA SER A 257 -12.23 -6.45 -16.72
C SER A 257 -10.84 -6.49 -16.10
N ASN A 258 -10.47 -7.61 -15.47
CA ASN A 258 -9.27 -7.68 -14.63
C ASN A 258 -8.10 -8.44 -15.26
N LYS A 259 -8.23 -8.87 -16.52
CA LYS A 259 -7.25 -9.71 -17.23
C LYS A 259 -6.78 -10.95 -16.44
N THR A 260 -7.62 -11.45 -15.54
CA THR A 260 -7.33 -12.65 -14.74
C THR A 260 -7.65 -13.90 -15.53
N LEU A 261 -6.85 -14.96 -15.30
CA LEU A 261 -7.00 -16.24 -15.98
C LEU A 261 -6.85 -17.41 -15.02
N ALA A 262 -7.38 -18.56 -15.41
CA ALA A 262 -7.06 -19.87 -14.85
C ALA A 262 -6.01 -20.55 -15.72
N ILE A 263 -5.01 -21.17 -15.10
CA ILE A 263 -4.02 -22.00 -15.78
C ILE A 263 -4.48 -23.44 -15.63
N ARG A 264 -4.93 -24.07 -16.72
CA ARG A 264 -5.56 -25.41 -16.68
C ARG A 264 -4.68 -26.41 -17.42
N PRO A 265 -4.22 -27.50 -16.77
CA PRO A 265 -3.57 -28.58 -17.50
C PRO A 265 -4.59 -29.30 -18.38
N ASN A 266 -4.14 -29.94 -19.47
CA ASN A 266 -5.00 -30.81 -20.27
C ASN A 266 -5.32 -32.12 -19.52
N GLY A 267 -4.36 -32.63 -18.74
CA GLY A 267 -4.55 -33.76 -17.83
C GLY A 267 -3.95 -33.46 -16.45
N PRO A 268 -4.69 -33.65 -15.34
CA PRO A 268 -6.06 -34.16 -15.27
C PRO A 268 -7.11 -33.12 -15.63
N SER A 269 -8.15 -33.55 -16.36
CA SER A 269 -9.21 -32.66 -16.84
C SER A 269 -10.02 -32.07 -15.67
N GLY A 270 -10.63 -30.90 -15.91
CA GLY A 270 -11.44 -30.21 -14.90
C GLY A 270 -10.64 -29.60 -13.74
N THR A 271 -9.31 -29.60 -13.82
CA THR A 271 -8.45 -28.97 -12.80
C THR A 271 -7.85 -27.64 -13.25
N SER A 272 -7.45 -26.83 -12.28
CA SER A 272 -6.75 -25.56 -12.43
C SER A 272 -5.58 -25.50 -11.45
N MET A 273 -4.51 -24.83 -11.86
CA MET A 273 -3.32 -24.60 -11.05
C MET A 273 -3.66 -23.70 -9.85
N GLN A 274 -3.15 -24.04 -8.67
CA GLN A 274 -3.42 -23.34 -7.41
C GLN A 274 -2.20 -23.42 -6.46
N PRO A 275 -1.94 -22.38 -5.65
CA PRO A 275 -1.03 -22.47 -4.50
C PRO A 275 -1.44 -23.51 -3.46
N ARG A 276 -0.44 -24.16 -2.85
CA ARG A 276 -0.54 -24.89 -1.58
C ARG A 276 0.68 -24.57 -0.72
N GLY A 277 0.51 -23.65 0.21
CA GLY A 277 1.65 -23.07 0.92
C GLY A 277 2.62 -22.42 -0.08
N THR A 278 3.89 -22.87 -0.07
CA THR A 278 4.90 -22.41 -1.03
C THR A 278 4.97 -23.23 -2.30
N SER A 279 4.21 -24.32 -2.44
CA SER A 279 4.21 -25.19 -3.62
C SER A 279 3.02 -24.87 -4.54
N VAL A 280 3.05 -25.42 -5.76
CA VAL A 280 1.96 -25.32 -6.73
C VAL A 280 1.38 -26.70 -7.00
N GLU A 281 0.05 -26.81 -7.00
CA GLU A 281 -0.68 -28.04 -7.30
C GLU A 281 -1.83 -27.78 -8.29
N VAL A 282 -2.45 -28.84 -8.77
CA VAL A 282 -3.70 -28.76 -9.54
C VAL A 282 -4.87 -29.14 -8.63
N ARG A 283 -5.96 -28.37 -8.70
CA ARG A 283 -7.19 -28.62 -7.93
C ARG A 283 -8.39 -28.58 -8.84
N THR A 284 -9.50 -29.21 -8.43
CA THR A 284 -10.79 -29.06 -9.11
C THR A 284 -11.08 -27.59 -9.35
N THR A 285 -11.44 -27.25 -10.59
CA THR A 285 -11.69 -25.86 -10.99
C THR A 285 -12.88 -25.31 -10.22
N ALA A 286 -12.64 -24.22 -9.48
CA ALA A 286 -13.62 -23.50 -8.68
C ALA A 286 -13.55 -21.98 -8.86
N GLU A 287 -12.59 -21.48 -9.66
CA GLU A 287 -12.43 -20.07 -10.03
C GLU A 287 -12.23 -19.11 -8.83
N THR A 288 -11.77 -19.65 -7.70
CA THR A 288 -11.40 -18.91 -6.49
C THR A 288 -10.20 -17.98 -6.74
N SER A 289 -9.99 -16.99 -5.87
CA SER A 289 -8.82 -16.09 -5.92
C SER A 289 -7.49 -16.86 -5.99
N ALA A 290 -7.40 -18.01 -5.30
CA ALA A 290 -6.25 -18.89 -5.34
C ALA A 290 -5.97 -19.50 -6.73
N GLN A 291 -7.02 -19.70 -7.55
CA GLN A 291 -6.91 -20.23 -8.91
C GLN A 291 -6.83 -19.13 -9.98
N GLN A 292 -6.84 -17.86 -9.57
CA GLN A 292 -6.70 -16.71 -10.45
C GLN A 292 -5.24 -16.33 -10.56
N TRP A 293 -4.79 -16.13 -11.80
CA TRP A 293 -3.41 -15.78 -12.13
C TRP A 293 -3.39 -14.56 -13.05
N LEU A 294 -2.28 -13.83 -13.00
CA LEU A 294 -1.87 -12.88 -14.02
C LEU A 294 -0.72 -13.50 -14.80
N LEU A 295 -0.83 -13.50 -16.12
CA LEU A 295 0.31 -13.74 -16.99
C LEU A 295 0.89 -12.38 -17.40
N GLN A 296 1.99 -12.01 -16.76
CA GLN A 296 2.70 -10.75 -16.97
C GLN A 296 3.74 -10.92 -18.08
N GLN A 297 3.70 -10.08 -19.11
CA GLN A 297 4.60 -10.15 -20.26
C GLN A 297 5.89 -9.37 -19.97
N VAL A 298 7.00 -10.09 -19.78
CA VAL A 298 8.34 -9.51 -19.54
C VAL A 298 8.93 -8.97 -20.83
N ASN A 299 8.73 -9.70 -21.93
CA ASN A 299 9.00 -9.29 -23.30
C ASN A 299 8.12 -10.10 -24.26
N GLU A 300 8.28 -9.94 -25.57
CA GLU A 300 7.44 -10.57 -26.60
C GLU A 300 7.22 -12.08 -26.42
N THR A 301 8.22 -12.82 -25.91
CA THR A 301 8.19 -14.29 -25.82
C THR A 301 8.33 -14.85 -24.40
N THR A 302 8.54 -13.97 -23.42
CA THR A 302 8.85 -14.33 -22.03
C THR A 302 7.82 -13.74 -21.08
N TYR A 303 7.35 -14.56 -20.15
CA TYR A 303 6.26 -14.26 -19.26
C TYR A 303 6.59 -14.61 -17.82
N GLN A 304 5.91 -13.98 -16.89
CA GLN A 304 5.91 -14.29 -15.47
C GLN A 304 4.48 -14.63 -15.05
N MET A 305 4.31 -15.64 -14.21
CA MET A 305 3.00 -16.06 -13.69
C MET A 305 2.88 -15.61 -12.24
N VAL A 306 1.89 -14.76 -11.96
CA VAL A 306 1.65 -14.19 -10.64
C VAL A 306 0.31 -14.69 -10.12
N ASN A 307 0.29 -15.21 -8.89
CA ASN A 307 -0.96 -15.60 -8.26
C ASN A 307 -1.70 -14.35 -7.75
N MET A 308 -3.00 -14.22 -8.04
CA MET A 308 -3.79 -13.03 -7.68
C MET A 308 -4.01 -12.88 -6.18
N GLU A 309 -4.14 -13.98 -5.44
CA GLU A 309 -4.40 -13.94 -4.00
C GLU A 309 -3.15 -13.49 -3.20
N THR A 310 -1.99 -14.02 -3.56
CA THR A 310 -0.75 -13.80 -2.81
C THR A 310 0.16 -12.74 -3.42
N GLY A 311 -0.03 -12.40 -4.70
CA GLY A 311 0.87 -11.57 -5.49
C GLY A 311 2.28 -12.18 -5.68
N LEU A 312 2.46 -13.47 -5.35
CA LEU A 312 3.72 -14.18 -5.50
C LEU A 312 3.85 -14.77 -6.91
N CYS A 313 5.10 -14.91 -7.33
CA CYS A 313 5.48 -15.44 -8.62
C CYS A 313 5.79 -16.93 -8.58
N VAL A 314 5.33 -17.66 -9.59
CA VAL A 314 5.76 -19.04 -9.85
C VAL A 314 7.26 -19.06 -10.10
N THR A 315 7.97 -19.92 -9.40
CA THR A 315 9.43 -20.08 -9.45
C THR A 315 9.76 -21.54 -9.77
N ALA A 316 10.47 -21.76 -10.87
CA ALA A 316 10.93 -23.07 -11.29
C ALA A 316 12.29 -23.41 -10.67
N PRO A 317 12.50 -24.66 -10.22
CA PRO A 317 13.82 -25.12 -9.79
C PRO A 317 14.77 -25.21 -10.99
N THR A 318 16.08 -25.22 -10.72
CA THR A 318 17.13 -25.37 -11.74
C THR A 318 17.27 -26.81 -12.25
N ALA A 319 16.73 -27.78 -11.51
CA ALA A 319 16.65 -29.19 -11.85
C ALA A 319 15.19 -29.65 -12.00
N VAL A 320 14.96 -30.93 -12.30
CA VAL A 320 13.63 -31.55 -12.17
C VAL A 320 13.16 -31.38 -10.73
N GLY A 321 11.96 -30.85 -10.53
CA GLY A 321 11.43 -30.61 -9.19
C GLY A 321 10.13 -29.82 -9.19
N GLN A 322 9.58 -29.60 -8.00
CA GLN A 322 8.31 -28.91 -7.82
C GLN A 322 8.44 -27.40 -8.06
N LEU A 323 7.40 -26.80 -8.62
CA LEU A 323 7.29 -25.34 -8.68
C LEU A 323 7.02 -24.80 -7.29
N THR A 324 7.59 -23.63 -7.01
CA THR A 324 7.36 -22.90 -5.77
C THR A 324 6.81 -21.50 -6.03
N LEU A 325 6.34 -20.83 -4.99
CA LEU A 325 5.96 -19.42 -5.01
C LEU A 325 6.98 -18.60 -4.22
N ALA A 326 7.41 -17.50 -4.82
CA ALA A 326 8.34 -16.57 -4.19
C ALA A 326 7.99 -15.13 -4.58
N VAL A 327 8.57 -14.19 -3.85
CA VAL A 327 8.45 -12.76 -4.16
C VAL A 327 8.95 -12.50 -5.59
N CYS A 328 8.19 -11.74 -6.36
CA CYS A 328 8.54 -11.37 -7.73
C CYS A 328 9.74 -10.43 -7.71
N ASP A 329 10.91 -10.90 -8.16
CA ASP A 329 12.18 -10.17 -8.06
C ASP A 329 13.00 -10.20 -9.37
N ASP A 330 12.31 -10.52 -10.49
CA ASP A 330 12.86 -10.58 -11.85
C ASP A 330 13.95 -11.65 -12.06
N LEU A 331 13.82 -12.77 -11.36
CA LEU A 331 14.74 -13.91 -11.51
C LEU A 331 14.44 -14.69 -12.80
N THR A 332 15.47 -15.25 -13.43
CA THR A 332 15.29 -16.12 -14.61
C THR A 332 14.43 -17.36 -14.30
N SER A 333 14.47 -17.86 -13.06
CA SER A 333 13.62 -18.95 -12.58
C SER A 333 12.13 -18.57 -12.46
N GLN A 334 11.79 -17.28 -12.51
CA GLN A 334 10.42 -16.75 -12.48
C GLN A 334 9.89 -16.39 -13.87
N ARG A 335 10.68 -16.69 -14.91
CA ARG A 335 10.38 -16.38 -16.30
C ARG A 335 10.10 -17.67 -17.06
N PHE A 336 9.14 -17.60 -17.98
CA PHE A 336 8.64 -18.76 -18.73
C PHE A 336 8.39 -18.39 -20.18
N THR A 337 8.59 -19.34 -21.08
CA THR A 337 8.20 -19.23 -22.49
C THR A 337 7.02 -20.14 -22.77
N LEU A 338 6.11 -19.68 -23.62
CA LEU A 338 4.93 -20.44 -24.05
C LEU A 338 5.13 -20.88 -25.50
N THR A 339 5.06 -22.18 -25.76
CA THR A 339 5.07 -22.73 -27.14
C THR A 339 3.73 -23.39 -27.41
N LYS A 340 3.01 -22.92 -28.42
CA LYS A 340 1.73 -23.52 -28.83
C LYS A 340 1.96 -24.99 -29.24
N VAL A 341 1.08 -25.87 -28.78
CA VAL A 341 1.02 -27.28 -29.14
C VAL A 341 -0.08 -27.45 -30.19
N ASN A 342 0.19 -28.16 -31.29
CA ASN A 342 -0.75 -28.29 -32.40
C ASN A 342 -1.68 -29.49 -32.22
N VAL A 343 -2.38 -29.52 -31.09
CA VAL A 343 -3.38 -30.54 -30.78
C VAL A 343 -4.75 -29.88 -30.78
N ALA A 344 -5.74 -30.56 -31.36
CA ALA A 344 -7.12 -30.10 -31.35
C ALA A 344 -7.55 -29.80 -29.91
N ILE A 345 -8.03 -28.58 -29.66
CA ILE A 345 -8.70 -28.25 -28.41
C ILE A 345 -9.97 -29.09 -28.42
N PRO A 346 -10.21 -29.96 -27.42
CA PRO A 346 -11.46 -30.72 -27.37
C PRO A 346 -12.60 -29.72 -27.48
N THR A 347 -13.38 -29.80 -28.56
CA THR A 347 -14.60 -29.02 -28.68
C THR A 347 -15.45 -29.46 -27.51
N ARG A 348 -15.64 -28.58 -26.52
CA ARG A 348 -16.55 -28.87 -25.43
C ARG A 348 -17.88 -29.10 -26.13
N VAL A 349 -18.38 -30.33 -26.09
CA VAL A 349 -19.79 -30.56 -26.38
C VAL A 349 -20.45 -29.79 -25.24
N ASP A 350 -20.96 -28.60 -25.54
CA ASP A 350 -21.85 -27.92 -24.62
C ASP A 350 -22.93 -28.96 -24.34
N VAL A 351 -22.92 -29.49 -23.12
CA VAL A 351 -23.99 -30.35 -22.66
C VAL A 351 -25.17 -29.41 -22.67
N GLU A 352 -25.95 -29.51 -23.76
CA GLU A 352 -27.24 -28.87 -23.89
C GLU A 352 -27.95 -29.15 -22.56
N LYS A 353 -28.15 -28.08 -21.79
CA LYS A 353 -28.79 -28.16 -20.49
C LYS A 353 -30.04 -29.00 -20.73
N PRO A 354 -30.22 -30.14 -20.05
CA PRO A 354 -31.37 -31.00 -20.30
C PRO A 354 -32.60 -30.10 -20.22
N ASP A 355 -33.33 -30.06 -21.33
CA ASP A 355 -34.50 -29.22 -21.49
C ASP A 355 -35.46 -29.62 -20.36
N THR A 356 -35.47 -28.84 -19.29
CA THR A 356 -36.40 -29.03 -18.19
C THR A 356 -37.72 -28.55 -18.74
N GLY A 357 -38.40 -29.44 -19.48
CA GLY A 357 -39.68 -29.18 -20.12
C GLY A 357 -40.59 -28.44 -19.15
N SER A 358 -40.72 -27.14 -19.39
CA SER A 358 -41.68 -26.30 -18.69
C SER A 358 -43.05 -26.70 -19.20
N ASN A 359 -43.74 -27.55 -18.45
CA ASN A 359 -45.20 -27.55 -18.48
C ASN A 359 -45.65 -26.19 -17.91
N GLU A 360 -45.80 -25.19 -18.79
CA GLU A 360 -46.53 -23.98 -18.47
C GLU A 360 -47.99 -24.34 -18.16
N PRO A 361 -48.53 -23.94 -16.99
CA PRO A 361 -49.97 -23.89 -16.80
C PRO A 361 -50.53 -22.75 -17.67
N VAL A 362 -51.54 -23.08 -18.48
CA VAL A 362 -52.32 -22.10 -19.26
C VAL A 362 -53.10 -21.20 -18.29
N GLU A 363 -52.61 -19.98 -18.06
CA GLU A 363 -53.31 -18.95 -17.28
C GLU A 363 -54.06 -18.01 -18.24
N ASN A 364 -55.35 -18.26 -18.41
CA ASN A 364 -56.29 -17.33 -19.05
C ASN A 364 -56.66 -16.25 -18.03
N THR A 365 -56.11 -15.04 -18.18
CA THR A 365 -56.62 -13.85 -17.48
C THR A 365 -56.98 -12.75 -18.49
N PRO A 366 -58.21 -12.18 -18.45
CA PRO A 366 -58.64 -11.14 -19.38
C PRO A 366 -58.01 -9.78 -19.07
N GLU A 367 -57.67 -9.04 -20.13
CA GLU A 367 -57.28 -7.64 -20.14
C GLU A 367 -58.32 -6.73 -19.45
N ALA A 368 -57.85 -5.88 -18.54
CA ALA A 368 -58.57 -4.70 -18.06
C ALA A 368 -57.79 -3.42 -18.44
N PRO A 369 -58.49 -2.31 -18.76
CA PRO A 369 -57.91 -1.17 -19.44
C PRO A 369 -57.14 -0.22 -18.52
N LEU A 370 -56.16 0.45 -19.14
CA LEU A 370 -55.33 1.52 -18.59
C LEU A 370 -56.17 2.67 -17.99
N VAL A 371 -55.86 3.02 -16.75
CA VAL A 371 -56.22 4.30 -16.13
C VAL A 371 -54.92 5.05 -15.85
N GLU A 372 -54.71 6.14 -16.59
CA GLU A 372 -53.80 7.21 -16.21
C GLU A 372 -54.35 7.91 -14.98
N ASP A 373 -53.56 8.05 -13.92
CA ASP A 373 -53.74 9.18 -13.02
C ASP A 373 -52.44 9.58 -12.33
N SER A 374 -52.21 10.89 -12.39
CA SER A 374 -51.13 11.68 -11.82
C SER A 374 -51.43 12.03 -10.37
N VAL A 375 -50.50 11.83 -9.41
CA VAL A 375 -50.46 12.62 -8.16
C VAL A 375 -49.04 12.74 -7.60
N GLU A 376 -48.73 13.96 -7.16
CA GLU A 376 -47.55 14.44 -6.47
C GLU A 376 -47.35 13.87 -5.04
N ALA A 377 -46.15 14.19 -4.54
CA ALA A 377 -45.84 14.60 -3.16
C ALA A 377 -45.43 13.53 -2.12
N ASN A 378 -44.30 13.86 -1.47
CA ASN A 378 -43.96 13.72 -0.05
C ASN A 378 -44.10 12.30 0.56
N THR A 379 -43.15 11.78 1.34
CA THR A 379 -42.64 12.37 2.59
C THR A 379 -41.63 11.39 3.25
N THR A 380 -40.82 11.92 4.17
CA THR A 380 -40.38 11.29 5.45
C THR A 380 -39.26 10.26 5.44
N GLU A 381 -38.05 10.78 5.65
CA GLU A 381 -37.16 10.49 6.79
C GLU A 381 -37.63 9.42 7.79
N GLN A 382 -36.93 8.28 7.87
CA GLN A 382 -37.01 7.39 9.03
C GLN A 382 -35.61 6.94 9.44
N ALA A 383 -35.10 7.56 10.50
CA ALA A 383 -33.96 7.11 11.27
C ALA A 383 -34.39 5.88 12.11
N GLY A 384 -33.65 4.78 11.97
CA GLY A 384 -33.75 3.58 12.82
C GLY A 384 -32.60 3.51 13.82
N PRO A 385 -32.84 3.19 15.10
CA PRO A 385 -31.84 3.25 16.17
C PRO A 385 -31.04 1.95 16.36
N GLU A 386 -29.90 2.12 17.02
CA GLU A 386 -29.21 1.22 17.97
C GLU A 386 -29.24 -0.30 17.74
N SER A 387 -28.04 -0.88 17.57
CA SER A 387 -27.76 -2.27 17.94
C SER A 387 -26.41 -2.36 18.67
N THR A 388 -26.54 -2.35 20.00
CA THR A 388 -25.88 -3.15 21.04
C THR A 388 -24.48 -3.75 20.82
N GLU A 389 -23.66 -3.49 21.85
CA GLU A 389 -22.38 -4.05 22.25
C GLU A 389 -22.18 -5.55 22.01
N ALA A 390 -20.97 -5.92 21.55
CA ALA A 390 -20.36 -7.22 21.83
C ALA A 390 -18.93 -7.00 22.32
N ARG A 391 -18.79 -7.07 23.65
CA ARG A 391 -17.55 -7.14 24.41
C ARG A 391 -16.94 -8.53 24.22
N ILE A 392 -15.75 -8.62 23.61
CA ILE A 392 -14.94 -9.85 23.60
C ILE A 392 -13.86 -9.68 24.67
N GLU A 393 -13.97 -10.44 25.74
CA GLU A 393 -12.92 -10.62 26.72
C GLU A 393 -11.83 -11.53 26.14
N SER A 394 -10.58 -11.08 26.19
CA SER A 394 -9.40 -11.88 25.84
C SER A 394 -8.93 -12.65 27.07
N GLU A 395 -9.08 -13.98 27.07
CA GLU A 395 -8.36 -14.83 28.00
C GLU A 395 -6.96 -15.13 27.41
N LEU A 396 -5.95 -14.55 28.05
CA LEU A 396 -4.55 -14.92 27.90
C LEU A 396 -4.31 -16.19 28.72
N SER A 397 -4.15 -17.32 28.05
CA SER A 397 -3.54 -18.53 28.61
C SER A 397 -2.05 -18.50 28.32
N THR A 398 -1.25 -18.27 29.35
CA THR A 398 0.18 -18.58 29.38
C THR A 398 0.34 -20.03 29.87
N SER A 399 0.84 -20.92 29.01
CA SER A 399 1.41 -22.19 29.45
C SER A 399 2.91 -22.18 29.21
N ASP A 400 3.64 -22.38 30.29
CA ASP A 400 5.06 -22.70 30.34
C ASP A 400 5.42 -23.87 29.40
N TYR A 401 6.48 -23.67 28.60
CA TYR A 401 7.54 -24.65 28.31
C TYR A 401 8.79 -23.93 27.77
#